data_AF-A0A834EWY0-F1
#
_entry.id   AF-A0A834EWY0-F1
#
_cell.length_a   1.000
_cell.length_b   1.000
_cell.length_c   1.000
_cell.angle_alpha   90.00
_cell.angle_beta   90.00
_cell.angle_gamma   90.00
#
_symmetry.space_group_name_H-M   'P 1'
#
loop_
_entity.id
_entity.type
_entity.pdbx_description
1 polymer ?
#
loop_
_entity_poly.entity_id
_entity_poly.type
_entity_poly.pdbx_seq_one_letter_code
_entity_poly.pdbx_strand_id
1 'polypeptide(L)' 'MKEMTCRDVVKEVAKIIYIVHDEVKDKAFELELSWVGEITKGRHEIVPKDIREEAEKYAKESLKEEDESDDDNM' A
#
# COMPACT_ATOMS: atom_id res chain seq x y z
N MET A 1 -18.91 2.11 -9.70
CA MET A 1 -17.60 1.51 -9.31
C MET A 1 -16.55 2.55 -9.61
N LYS A 2 -15.63 2.84 -8.68
CA LYS A 2 -14.56 3.79 -8.93
C LYS A 2 -13.57 3.09 -9.87
N GLU A 3 -13.40 3.61 -11.08
CA GLU A 3 -12.38 3.09 -11.99
C GLU A 3 -11.02 3.50 -11.44
N MET A 4 -10.15 2.51 -11.20
CA MET A 4 -8.82 2.70 -10.63
C MET A 4 -7.82 2.05 -11.58
N THR A 5 -6.68 2.72 -11.81
CA THR A 5 -5.61 2.10 -12.59
C THR A 5 -4.90 1.04 -11.75
N CYS A 6 -4.19 0.11 -12.39
CA CYS A 6 -3.37 -0.88 -11.68
C CYS A 6 -2.37 -0.23 -10.71
N ARG A 7 -1.89 0.99 -11.00
CA ARG A 7 -0.99 1.74 -10.11
C ARG A 7 -1.72 2.27 -8.87
N ASP A 8 -2.94 2.75 -9.02
CA ASP A 8 -3.73 3.22 -7.88
C ASP A 8 -4.07 2.05 -6.96
N VAL A 9 -4.43 0.90 -7.53
CA VAL A 9 -4.73 -0.31 -6.77
C VAL A 9 -3.51 -0.78 -5.97
N VAL A 10 -2.30 -0.71 -6.54
CA VAL A 10 -1.06 -1.08 -5.83
C VAL A 10 -0.85 -0.24 -4.57
N LYS A 11 -1.17 1.07 -4.61
CA LYS A 11 -1.09 1.96 -3.44
C LYS A 11 -2.11 1.60 -2.37
N GLU A 12 -3.37 1.38 -2.77
CA GLU A 12 -4.43 0.99 -1.84
C GLU A 12 -4.15 -0.36 -1.17
N VAL A 13 -3.63 -1.34 -1.93
CA VAL A 13 -3.23 -2.64 -1.38
C VAL A 13 -2.12 -2.48 -0.34
N ALA A 14 -1.10 -1.68 -0.64
CA ALA A 14 -0.05 -1.38 0.34
C ALA A 14 -0.64 -0.73 1.60
N LYS A 15 -1.49 0.30 1.45
CA LYS A 15 -2.18 0.94 2.58
C LYS A 15 -2.94 -0.07 3.45
N ILE A 16 -3.75 -0.93 2.85
CA ILE A 16 -4.53 -1.94 3.58
C ILE A 16 -3.62 -2.89 4.35
N ILE A 17 -2.54 -3.38 3.75
CA ILE A 17 -1.59 -4.29 4.42
C ILE A 17 -0.97 -3.62 5.65
N TYR A 18 -0.60 -2.35 5.52
CA TYR A 18 -0.04 -1.56 6.62
C TYR A 18 -1.08 -1.27 7.72
N ILE A 19 -2.34 -0.99 7.38
CA ILE A 19 -3.43 -0.81 8.36
C ILE A 19 -3.72 -2.07 9.16
N VAL A 20 -3.73 -3.24 8.50
CA VAL A 20 -3.99 -4.50 9.21
C VAL A 20 -2.77 -4.99 9.99
N HIS A 21 -1.59 -4.43 9.72
CA HIS A 21 -0.36 -4.73 10.44
C HIS A 21 -0.23 -3.83 11.67
N ASP A 22 -0.29 -4.43 12.86
CA ASP A 22 -0.15 -3.70 14.10
C ASP A 22 1.35 -3.53 14.42
N GLU A 23 1.94 -2.39 14.05
CA GLU A 23 3.37 -2.10 14.25
C GLU A 23 3.82 -2.19 15.73
N VAL A 24 2.89 -2.13 16.68
CA VAL A 24 3.18 -2.23 18.13
C VAL A 24 3.28 -3.70 18.56
N LYS A 25 2.55 -4.60 17.90
CA LYS A 25 2.46 -6.03 18.29
C LYS A 25 3.26 -6.96 17.37
N ASP A 26 3.41 -6.59 16.10
CA ASP A 26 3.99 -7.46 15.09
C ASP A 26 5.47 -7.15 14.81
N LYS A 27 6.19 -8.15 14.31
CA LYS A 27 7.59 -7.98 13.86
C LYS A 27 7.61 -7.30 12.50
N ALA A 28 8.74 -6.66 12.19
CA ALA A 28 8.99 -6.09 10.86
C ALA A 28 8.67 -7.10 9.74
N PHE A 29 7.90 -6.64 8.75
CA PHE A 29 7.51 -7.42 7.58
C PHE A 29 8.14 -6.84 6.30
N GLU A 30 8.22 -7.66 5.26
CA GLU A 30 8.59 -7.23 3.91
C GLU A 30 7.34 -7.19 3.03
N LEU A 31 7.10 -6.04 2.39
CA LEU A 31 5.99 -5.88 1.46
C LEU A 31 6.39 -6.42 0.08
N GLU A 32 5.80 -7.53 -0.34
CA GLU A 32 5.92 -8.05 -1.70
C GLU A 32 4.62 -7.83 -2.49
N LEU A 33 4.75 -7.27 -3.69
CA LEU A 33 3.62 -6.96 -4.56
C LEU A 33 3.85 -7.51 -5.98
N SER A 34 2.79 -8.04 -6.56
CA SER A 34 2.77 -8.50 -7.95
C SER A 34 1.45 -8.11 -8.60
N TRP A 35 1.47 -7.95 -9.91
CA TRP A 35 0.31 -7.52 -10.67
C TRP A 35 0.16 -8.30 -11.97
N VAL A 36 -1.06 -8.31 -12.49
CA VAL A 36 -1.39 -8.84 -13.81
C VAL A 36 -2.47 -7.96 -14.41
N GLY A 37 -2.29 -7.55 -15.65
CA GLY A 37 -3.26 -6.70 -16.34
C GLY A 37 -2.78 -6.27 -17.72
N GLU A 38 -3.43 -5.24 -18.27
CA GLU A 38 -3.06 -4.68 -19.58
C GLU A 38 -1.61 -4.16 -19.59
N ILE A 39 -1.16 -3.59 -18.47
CA ILE A 39 0.20 -3.08 -18.26
C ILE A 39 1.29 -4.13 -18.43
N THR A 40 0.99 -5.40 -18.12
CA THR A 40 1.92 -6.53 -18.25
C THR A 40 1.55 -7.43 -19.45
N LYS A 41 0.62 -6.98 -20.31
CA LYS A 41 0.09 -7.75 -21.44
C LYS A 41 -0.43 -9.13 -21.02
N GLY A 42 -1.10 -9.19 -19.87
CA GLY A 42 -1.67 -10.41 -19.31
C GLY A 42 -0.67 -11.36 -18.64
N ARG A 43 0.59 -10.94 -18.44
CA ARG A 43 1.56 -11.72 -17.66
C ARG A 43 1.56 -11.32 -16.20
N HIS A 44 1.72 -12.29 -15.32
CA HIS A 44 1.95 -12.03 -13.91
C HIS A 44 3.42 -11.62 -13.74
N GLU A 45 3.64 -10.41 -13.24
CA GLU A 45 4.98 -9.85 -13.05
C GLU A 45 5.05 -9.20 -11.66
N ILE A 46 6.24 -9.23 -11.05
CA ILE A 46 6.50 -8.52 -9.79
C ILE A 46 6.39 -7.01 -10.04
N VAL A 47 5.81 -6.29 -9.10
CA VAL A 47 5.72 -4.83 -9.19
C VAL A 47 7.15 -4.25 -9.17
N PRO A 48 7.50 -3.39 -10.13
CA PRO A 48 8.80 -2.71 -10.15
C PRO A 48 9.11 -2.00 -8.83
N LYS A 49 10.40 -1.99 -8.46
CA LYS A 49 10.87 -1.51 -7.16
C LYS A 49 10.48 -0.05 -6.88
N ASP A 50 10.53 0.80 -7.89
CA ASP A 50 10.11 2.21 -7.84
C ASP A 50 8.64 2.36 -7.44
N ILE A 51 7.76 1.56 -8.04
CA ILE A 51 6.32 1.60 -7.77
C ILE A 51 6.01 1.01 -6.39
N ARG A 52 6.73 -0.05 -6.01
CA ARG A 52 6.62 -0.66 -4.67
C ARG A 52 7.03 0.33 -3.59
N GLU A 53 8.16 1.02 -3.75
CA GLU A 53 8.64 2.02 -2.78
C GLU A 53 7.67 3.21 -2.68
N GLU A 54 7.09 3.66 -3.80
CA GLU A 54 6.07 4.71 -3.79
C GLU A 54 4.80 4.27 -3.03
N ALA A 55 4.35 3.03 -3.24
CA ALA A 55 3.19 2.48 -2.55
C ALA A 55 3.45 2.28 -1.05
N GLU A 56 4.65 1.84 -0.68
CA GLU A 56 5.07 1.70 0.72
C GLU A 56 5.12 3.05 1.44
N LYS A 57 5.66 4.07 0.77
CA LYS A 57 5.68 5.44 1.30
C LYS A 57 4.26 5.97 1.51
N TYR A 58 3.38 5.81 0.52
CA TYR A 58 1.99 6.22 0.62
C TYR A 58 1.24 5.54 1.77
N ALA A 59 1.46 4.23 1.95
CA ALA A 59 0.87 3.46 3.04
C ALA A 59 1.30 3.98 4.42
N LYS A 60 2.60 4.23 4.60
CA LYS A 60 3.17 4.79 5.84
C LYS A 60 2.70 6.21 6.13
N GLU A 61 2.58 7.06 5.11
CA GLU A 61 2.06 8.42 5.25
C GLU A 61 0.57 8.40 5.65
N SER A 62 -0.22 7.50 5.05
CA SER A 62 -1.65 7.35 5.37
C SER A 62 -1.91 6.91 6.80
N LEU A 63 -1.06 6.04 7.36
CA LEU A 63 -1.16 5.62 8.77
C LEU A 63 -0.91 6.79 9.72
N LYS A 64 0.11 7.61 9.44
CA LYS A 64 0.45 8.77 10.28
C LYS A 64 -0.67 9.81 10.28
N GLU A 65 -1.26 10.09 9.12
CA GLU A 65 -2.38 11.03 9.02
C GLU A 65 -3.61 10.53 9.80
N GLU A 66 -3.88 9.22 9.80
CA GLU A 66 -4.96 8.61 10.60
C GLU A 66 -4.66 8.70 12.10
N ASP A 67 -3.43 8.39 12.54
CA ASP A 67 -3.02 8.48 13.96
C ASP A 67 -2.98 9.92 14.51
N GLU A 68 -2.48 10.91 13.74
CA GLU A 68 -2.45 12.32 14.16
C GLU A 68 -3.86 12.94 14.26
N SER A 69 -4.83 12.40 13.52
CA SER A 69 -6.22 12.89 13.55
C SER A 69 -7.03 12.44 14.77
N ASP A 70 -6.53 11.48 15.56
CA ASP A 70 -7.18 11.00 16.79
C ASP A 70 -6.66 11.72 18.07
N ASP A 71 -5.59 12.52 17.98
CA ASP A 71 -4.98 13.25 19.12
C ASP A 71 -5.53 14.69 19.31
N ASP A 72 -6.38 15.18 18.39
CA ASP A 72 -7.03 16.50 18.49
C ASP A 72 -8.43 16.45 19.18
N ASN A 73 -8.78 15.31 19.80
CA ASN A 73 -10.07 15.10 20.50
C ASN A 73 -9.92 14.69 21.99
N MET A 74 -8.87 15.15 22.67
CA MET A 74 -8.68 15.05 24.14
C MET A 74 -8.58 16.43 24.79
#